data_AF-A0A0R2CH35-F1
#
_entry.id   AF-A0A0R2CH35-F1
#
_cell.length_a   1.000
_cell.length_b   1.000
_cell.length_c   1.000
_cell.angle_alpha   90.00
_cell.angle_beta   90.00
_cell.angle_gamma   90.00
#
_symmetry.space_group_name_H-M   'P 1'
#
loop_
_entity.id
_entity.type
_entity.pdbx_description
1 polymer ?
#
loop_
_entity_poly.entity_id
_entity_poly.type
_entity_poly.pdbx_seq_one_letter_code
_entity_poly.pdbx_strand_id
1 'polypeptide(L)'
;MGWMKRYYGLWVVLAILGVTMVGWTKGSQTNNRTQTPTFFLHGYGSSYRAELFFVRKAKQAGVTDSVVRANVLPTGKVLLQHSATWRRNSRNPIVEVDFVDNRDRNYHQDADWLADVLHRLQRKYHFHKYNVVAHSMGNLDLMYYLLGDKRLSGLKLKHQVDIAGPFDGSNIDGYSFLNNRLQKNGLPTRLSFFYHYFLTHRDHYSFDQTRVMNIYGNLNNGSNSDGRVSTVSARSLKYLLQHRAKSYQQIKISGASAQHSQLHHNLKVSRLINQFLWKAS
;
A
#
# COMPACT_ATOMS: atom_id res chain seq x y z
N MET A 1 -18.19 -34.72 82.13
CA MET A 1 -19.22 -34.32 81.17
C MET A 1 -19.25 -32.79 81.13
N GLY A 2 -19.02 -32.16 79.98
CA GLY A 2 -19.07 -30.70 79.73
C GLY A 2 -17.83 -29.91 80.21
N TRP A 3 -16.75 -29.75 79.44
CA TRP A 3 -16.54 -28.82 78.31
C TRP A 3 -16.95 -27.36 78.56
N MET A 4 -15.98 -26.56 79.01
CA MET A 4 -15.87 -25.15 78.67
C MET A 4 -14.44 -24.66 78.97
N LYS A 5 -13.72 -24.13 77.97
CA LYS A 5 -13.02 -22.84 78.07
C LYS A 5 -12.41 -22.42 76.72
N ARG A 6 -12.71 -21.16 76.40
CA ARG A 6 -12.31 -20.31 75.27
C ARG A 6 -10.81 -20.28 75.05
N TYR A 7 -10.34 -20.14 73.81
CA TYR A 7 -9.20 -19.27 73.49
C TYR A 7 -9.35 -18.57 72.13
N TYR A 8 -8.91 -17.32 72.18
CA TYR A 8 -8.89 -16.19 71.26
C TYR A 8 -8.43 -16.50 69.82
N GLY A 9 -9.18 -15.99 68.85
CA GLY A 9 -8.75 -15.88 67.46
C GLY A 9 -7.83 -14.68 67.27
N LEU A 10 -6.69 -14.91 66.62
CA LEU A 10 -5.82 -13.87 66.07
C LEU A 10 -5.73 -14.08 64.56
N TRP A 11 -6.12 -13.04 63.81
CA TRP A 11 -6.09 -13.00 62.37
C TRP A 11 -4.65 -12.82 61.87
N VAL A 12 -4.21 -13.69 60.96
CA VAL A 12 -3.07 -13.42 60.08
C VAL A 12 -3.53 -13.63 58.64
N VAL A 13 -3.74 -12.51 57.95
CA VAL A 13 -3.97 -12.45 56.51
C VAL A 13 -2.61 -12.53 55.82
N LEU A 14 -2.30 -13.67 55.20
CA LEU A 14 -1.19 -13.80 54.27
C LEU A 14 -1.72 -13.60 52.84
N ALA A 15 -1.55 -12.38 52.31
CA ALA A 15 -1.78 -12.08 50.91
C ALA A 15 -0.65 -12.69 50.07
N ILE A 16 -0.96 -13.77 49.35
CA ILE A 16 -0.05 -14.34 48.35
C ILE A 16 -0.14 -13.46 47.09
N LEU A 17 0.91 -12.68 46.84
CA LEU A 17 1.16 -12.01 45.57
C LEU A 17 1.47 -13.05 44.49
N GLY A 18 0.44 -13.50 43.77
CA GLY A 18 0.59 -14.24 42.53
C GLY A 18 1.05 -13.30 41.41
N VAL A 19 2.36 -13.07 41.30
CA VAL A 19 2.93 -12.49 40.09
C VAL A 19 2.94 -13.58 39.02
N THR A 20 1.87 -13.69 38.26
CA THR A 20 1.94 -14.42 36.99
C THR A 20 2.77 -13.59 36.03
N MET A 21 4.05 -13.94 35.87
CA MET A 21 4.83 -13.53 34.71
C MET A 21 4.09 -14.05 33.47
N VAL A 22 3.32 -13.17 32.83
CA VAL A 22 2.89 -13.39 31.45
C VAL A 22 4.17 -13.33 30.63
N GLY A 23 4.77 -14.50 30.42
CA GLY A 23 5.88 -14.66 29.51
C GLY A 23 5.47 -14.09 28.16
N TRP A 24 6.17 -13.06 27.71
CA TRP A 24 6.08 -12.61 26.33
C TRP A 24 6.66 -13.73 25.46
N THR A 25 5.82 -14.69 25.08
CA THR A 25 6.14 -15.56 23.97
C THR A 25 6.30 -14.63 22.77
N LYS A 26 7.53 -14.49 22.25
CA LYS A 26 7.78 -13.95 20.92
C LYS A 26 7.00 -14.84 19.96
N GLY A 27 5.76 -14.47 19.66
CA GLY A 27 4.98 -15.15 18.66
C GLY A 27 5.79 -15.14 17.37
N SER A 28 6.17 -16.32 16.90
CA SER A 28 6.79 -16.49 15.59
C SER A 28 5.81 -15.91 14.57
N GLN A 29 6.09 -14.69 14.09
CA GLN A 29 5.31 -14.05 13.05
C GLN A 29 5.59 -14.82 11.75
N THR A 30 4.75 -15.80 11.44
CA THR A 30 4.88 -16.59 10.22
C THR A 30 4.49 -15.73 9.02
N ASN A 31 5.47 -15.04 8.42
CA ASN A 31 5.26 -14.37 7.14
C ASN A 31 5.00 -15.44 6.06
N ASN A 32 3.96 -15.26 5.25
CA ASN A 32 3.69 -16.15 4.12
C ASN A 32 4.85 -16.06 3.13
N ARG A 33 5.55 -17.18 2.91
CA ARG A 33 6.71 -17.27 2.02
C ARG A 33 6.22 -17.46 0.59
N THR A 34 6.39 -16.46 -0.26
CA THR A 34 6.04 -16.54 -1.68
C THR A 34 7.17 -16.01 -2.55
N GLN A 35 7.18 -16.33 -3.84
CA GLN A 35 8.03 -15.66 -4.84
C GLN A 35 7.31 -14.49 -5.53
N THR A 36 6.15 -14.05 -5.02
CA THR A 36 5.38 -12.94 -5.59
C THR A 36 6.11 -11.63 -5.27
N PRO A 37 6.69 -10.93 -6.26
CA PRO A 37 7.31 -9.64 -6.00
C PRO A 37 6.29 -8.57 -5.64
N THR A 38 6.72 -7.60 -4.83
CA THR A 38 5.98 -6.38 -4.53
C THR A 38 6.73 -5.18 -5.12
N PHE A 39 6.07 -4.46 -6.02
CA PHE A 39 6.58 -3.25 -6.66
C PHE A 39 6.15 -2.03 -5.85
N PHE A 40 7.08 -1.11 -5.60
CA PHE A 40 6.82 0.17 -4.95
C PHE A 40 6.97 1.29 -5.98
N LEU A 41 5.92 2.12 -6.13
CA LEU A 41 5.86 3.26 -7.03
C LEU A 41 5.81 4.56 -6.23
N HIS A 42 6.70 5.50 -6.53
CA HIS A 42 6.76 6.81 -5.87
C HIS A 42 5.85 7.85 -6.54
N GLY A 43 5.64 8.99 -5.88
CA GLY A 43 4.89 10.12 -6.43
C GLY A 43 5.72 11.11 -7.26
N TYR A 44 5.02 12.12 -7.79
CA TYR A 44 5.59 13.24 -8.57
C TYR A 44 6.75 13.93 -7.87
N GLY A 45 7.82 14.19 -8.60
CA GLY A 45 9.04 14.87 -8.14
C GLY A 45 9.82 14.09 -7.07
N SER A 46 9.51 12.81 -6.86
CA SER A 46 10.13 11.96 -5.85
C SER A 46 11.03 10.88 -6.46
N SER A 47 11.40 9.87 -5.69
CA SER A 47 12.21 8.74 -6.15
C SER A 47 11.89 7.52 -5.30
N TYR A 48 12.53 6.38 -5.58
CA TYR A 48 12.49 5.20 -4.71
C TYR A 48 12.76 5.52 -3.22
N ARG A 49 13.47 6.61 -2.92
CA ARG A 49 13.80 7.03 -1.54
C ARG A 49 12.56 7.28 -0.69
N ALA A 50 11.46 7.72 -1.30
CA ALA A 50 10.17 7.91 -0.64
C ALA A 50 9.65 6.64 0.01
N GLU A 51 9.94 5.49 -0.60
CA GLU A 51 9.39 4.20 -0.21
C GLU A 51 10.35 3.41 0.71
N LEU A 52 11.57 3.90 0.91
CA LEU A 52 12.60 3.24 1.73
C LEU A 52 12.14 2.95 3.15
N PHE A 53 11.28 3.79 3.72
CA PHE A 53 10.74 3.54 5.05
C PHE A 53 9.96 2.22 5.09
N PHE A 54 9.05 1.99 4.14
CA PHE A 54 8.29 0.75 4.04
C PHE A 54 9.19 -0.45 3.75
N VAL A 55 10.13 -0.31 2.80
CA VAL A 55 11.07 -1.39 2.46
C VAL A 55 11.91 -1.78 3.68
N ARG A 56 12.44 -0.80 4.42
CA ARG A 56 13.20 -1.06 5.66
C ARG A 56 12.34 -1.74 6.73
N LYS A 57 11.08 -1.33 6.89
CA LYS A 57 10.15 -1.97 7.85
C LYS A 57 9.79 -3.39 7.44
N ALA A 58 9.64 -3.67 6.15
CA ALA A 58 9.45 -5.02 5.65
C ALA A 58 10.69 -5.91 5.94
N LYS A 59 11.90 -5.42 5.66
CA LYS A 59 13.16 -6.11 6.00
C LYS A 59 13.29 -6.38 7.50
N GLN A 60 13.06 -5.36 8.34
CA GLN A 60 13.11 -5.49 9.80
C GLN A 60 12.09 -6.50 10.34
N ALA A 61 10.94 -6.65 9.66
CA ALA A 61 9.93 -7.65 9.99
C ALA A 61 10.21 -9.04 9.40
N GLY A 62 11.39 -9.27 8.80
CA GLY A 62 11.78 -10.55 8.20
C GLY A 62 10.93 -10.95 6.98
N VAL A 63 10.30 -9.98 6.30
CA VAL A 63 9.47 -10.24 5.12
C VAL A 63 10.35 -10.69 3.95
N THR A 64 11.47 -10.00 3.75
CA THR A 64 12.37 -10.18 2.61
C THR A 64 13.77 -9.72 2.96
N ASP A 65 14.76 -10.34 2.30
CA ASP A 65 16.14 -9.86 2.19
C ASP A 65 16.48 -9.49 0.75
N SER A 66 15.51 -9.59 -0.16
CA SER A 66 15.66 -9.41 -1.59
C SER A 66 15.01 -8.09 -2.01
N VAL A 67 15.86 -7.11 -2.31
CA VAL A 67 15.45 -5.79 -2.79
C VAL A 67 16.22 -5.48 -4.06
N VAL A 68 15.48 -5.29 -5.15
CA VAL A 68 16.00 -4.87 -6.45
C VAL A 68 15.51 -3.46 -6.71
N ARG A 69 16.34 -2.62 -7.30
CA ARG A 69 15.89 -1.32 -7.81
C ARG A 69 15.85 -1.34 -9.32
N ALA A 70 14.76 -0.85 -9.90
CA ALA A 70 14.57 -0.69 -11.32
C ALA A 70 14.51 0.80 -11.65
N ASN A 71 15.64 1.35 -12.11
CA ASN A 71 15.71 2.74 -12.57
C ASN A 71 15.26 2.78 -14.02
N VAL A 72 14.23 3.54 -14.33
CA VAL A 72 13.77 3.78 -15.70
C VAL A 72 14.29 5.14 -16.15
N LEU A 73 15.14 5.13 -17.17
CA LEU A 73 15.64 6.36 -17.78
C LEU A 73 14.53 7.04 -18.59
N PRO A 74 14.63 8.35 -18.91
CA PRO A 74 13.64 9.05 -19.76
C PRO A 74 13.44 8.40 -21.14
N THR A 75 14.39 7.58 -21.59
CA THR A 75 14.28 6.79 -22.83
C THR A 75 13.46 5.50 -22.68
N GLY A 76 12.92 5.19 -21.49
CA GLY A 76 12.27 3.91 -21.17
C GLY A 76 13.23 2.77 -20.83
N LYS A 77 14.56 2.97 -20.93
CA LYS A 77 15.54 1.93 -20.61
C LYS A 77 15.51 1.60 -19.11
N VAL A 78 15.26 0.33 -18.78
CA VAL A 78 15.26 -0.19 -17.41
C VAL A 78 16.65 -0.69 -16.99
N LEU A 79 17.25 -0.04 -16.00
CA LEU A 79 18.50 -0.44 -15.37
C LEU A 79 18.23 -1.08 -14.00
N LEU A 80 18.67 -2.33 -13.81
CA LEU A 80 18.47 -3.06 -12.57
C LEU A 80 19.68 -2.94 -11.64
N GLN A 81 19.51 -2.31 -10.48
CA GLN A 81 20.49 -2.29 -9.40
C GLN A 81 20.17 -3.35 -8.36
N HIS A 82 21.22 -3.87 -7.70
CA HIS A 82 21.10 -4.89 -6.64
C HIS A 82 20.36 -6.17 -7.07
N SER A 83 20.27 -6.46 -8.37
CA SER A 83 19.51 -7.61 -8.87
C SER A 83 20.04 -8.97 -8.36
N ALA A 84 21.31 -9.04 -7.94
CA ALA A 84 21.91 -10.21 -7.32
C ALA A 84 21.30 -10.59 -5.94
N THR A 85 20.50 -9.70 -5.32
CA THR A 85 19.76 -10.00 -4.09
C THR A 85 18.51 -10.86 -4.35
N TRP A 86 18.01 -10.89 -5.59
CA TRP A 86 16.90 -11.74 -5.98
C TRP A 86 17.42 -13.04 -6.58
N ARG A 87 17.46 -14.06 -5.73
CA ARG A 87 17.87 -15.42 -6.06
C ARG A 87 16.65 -16.31 -6.20
N ARG A 88 16.84 -17.52 -6.73
CA ARG A 88 15.76 -18.51 -6.95
C ARG A 88 14.90 -18.74 -5.69
N ASN A 89 15.48 -18.72 -4.49
CA ASN A 89 14.74 -18.99 -3.24
C ASN A 89 14.43 -17.71 -2.44
N SER A 90 14.53 -16.54 -3.06
CA SER A 90 14.16 -15.28 -2.42
C SER A 90 12.68 -15.28 -2.05
N ARG A 91 12.38 -14.79 -0.84
CA ARG A 91 11.02 -14.67 -0.32
C ARG A 91 10.54 -13.25 -0.47
N ASN A 92 9.32 -13.08 -0.96
CA ASN A 92 8.63 -11.80 -1.12
C ASN A 92 9.56 -10.70 -1.66
N PRO A 93 10.16 -10.87 -2.85
CA PRO A 93 11.08 -9.88 -3.40
C PRO A 93 10.43 -8.50 -3.46
N ILE A 94 11.17 -7.47 -3.11
CA ILE A 94 10.71 -6.08 -3.27
C ILE A 94 11.42 -5.47 -4.46
N VAL A 95 10.66 -4.74 -5.27
CA VAL A 95 11.17 -3.95 -6.39
C VAL A 95 10.89 -2.48 -6.10
N GLU A 96 11.95 -1.72 -5.88
CA GLU A 96 11.94 -0.26 -5.84
C GLU A 96 11.91 0.24 -7.29
N VAL A 97 10.77 0.71 -7.79
CA VAL A 97 10.70 1.33 -9.12
C VAL A 97 11.08 2.80 -8.98
N ASP A 98 11.97 3.27 -9.84
CA ASP A 98 12.47 4.65 -9.82
C ASP A 98 12.39 5.23 -11.23
N PHE A 99 11.40 6.08 -11.47
CA PHE A 99 11.32 6.85 -12.71
C PHE A 99 12.26 8.04 -12.60
N VAL A 100 13.32 8.05 -13.41
CA VAL A 100 14.31 9.13 -13.38
C VAL A 100 13.68 10.44 -13.82
N ASP A 101 12.79 10.39 -14.82
CA ASP A 101 11.92 11.52 -15.15
C ASP A 101 10.69 11.55 -14.23
N ASN A 102 10.95 11.86 -12.96
CA ASN A 102 9.94 11.80 -11.90
C ASN A 102 8.89 12.92 -11.97
N ARG A 103 8.92 13.79 -12.98
CA ARG A 103 7.98 14.89 -13.16
C ARG A 103 7.20 14.80 -14.47
N ASP A 104 7.30 13.68 -15.18
CA ASP A 104 6.39 13.40 -16.27
C ASP A 104 4.94 13.35 -15.71
N ARG A 105 3.99 13.86 -16.50
CA ARG A 105 2.55 13.80 -16.25
C ARG A 105 1.82 13.08 -17.37
N ASN A 106 2.57 12.49 -18.30
CA ASN A 106 2.06 11.60 -19.31
C ASN A 106 1.90 10.21 -18.69
N TYR A 107 0.78 10.00 -18.00
CA TYR A 107 0.52 8.74 -17.30
C TYR A 107 0.44 7.51 -18.23
N HIS A 108 0.22 7.70 -19.53
CA HIS A 108 0.37 6.62 -20.51
C HIS A 108 1.84 6.22 -20.67
N GLN A 109 2.75 7.18 -20.71
CA GLN A 109 4.19 6.94 -20.76
C GLN A 109 4.70 6.28 -19.48
N ASP A 110 4.26 6.76 -18.31
CA ASP A 110 4.61 6.16 -17.03
C ASP A 110 4.07 4.72 -16.88
N ALA A 111 2.85 4.46 -17.39
CA ALA A 111 2.29 3.13 -17.47
C ALA A 111 3.09 2.20 -18.40
N ASP A 112 3.58 2.71 -19.53
CA ASP A 112 4.46 1.98 -20.43
C ASP A 112 5.80 1.64 -19.76
N TRP A 113 6.38 2.58 -19.02
CA TRP A 113 7.59 2.35 -18.23
C TRP A 113 7.39 1.31 -17.14
N LEU A 114 6.24 1.32 -16.46
CA LEU A 114 5.87 0.26 -15.52
C LEU A 114 5.75 -1.10 -16.22
N ALA A 115 5.14 -1.15 -17.40
CA ALA A 115 5.04 -2.36 -18.21
C ALA A 115 6.43 -2.90 -18.57
N ASP A 116 7.38 -2.04 -18.95
CA ASP A 116 8.75 -2.41 -19.28
C ASP A 116 9.51 -2.96 -18.07
N VAL A 117 9.32 -2.38 -16.89
CA VAL A 117 9.87 -2.89 -15.62
C VAL A 117 9.32 -4.29 -15.33
N LEU A 118 7.99 -4.46 -15.40
CA LEU A 118 7.34 -5.75 -15.18
C LEU A 118 7.82 -6.79 -16.20
N HIS A 119 7.87 -6.46 -17.49
CA HIS A 119 8.37 -7.35 -18.55
C HIS A 119 9.83 -7.74 -18.32
N ARG A 120 10.69 -6.79 -17.98
CA ARG A 120 12.12 -7.05 -17.78
C ARG A 120 12.36 -8.01 -16.62
N LEU A 121 11.65 -7.80 -15.51
CA LEU A 121 11.80 -8.64 -14.32
C LEU A 121 11.07 -9.98 -14.47
N GLN A 122 9.91 -10.01 -15.12
CA GLN A 122 9.16 -11.24 -15.39
C GLN A 122 9.97 -12.18 -16.29
N ARG A 123 10.62 -11.67 -17.34
CA ARG A 123 11.52 -12.49 -18.19
C ARG A 123 12.73 -13.03 -17.43
N LYS A 124 13.24 -12.29 -16.43
CA LYS A 124 14.42 -12.69 -15.65
C LYS A 124 14.08 -13.67 -14.52
N TYR A 125 12.92 -13.53 -13.88
CA TYR A 125 12.57 -14.26 -12.66
C TYR A 125 11.32 -15.13 -12.76
N HIS A 126 10.65 -15.13 -13.92
CA HIS A 126 9.53 -16.01 -14.28
C HIS A 126 8.36 -16.02 -13.28
N PHE A 127 8.05 -14.89 -12.64
CA PHE A 127 6.88 -14.78 -11.77
C PHE A 127 5.59 -14.58 -12.58
N HIS A 128 4.48 -15.10 -12.07
CA HIS A 128 3.15 -14.97 -12.71
C HIS A 128 2.16 -14.15 -11.86
N LYS A 129 2.57 -13.76 -10.66
CA LYS A 129 1.78 -12.94 -9.74
C LYS A 129 2.67 -11.82 -9.23
N TYR A 130 2.09 -10.68 -8.95
CA TYR A 130 2.79 -9.55 -8.35
C TYR A 130 1.85 -8.75 -7.44
N ASN A 131 2.43 -7.93 -6.57
CA ASN A 131 1.73 -6.93 -5.79
C ASN A 131 2.26 -5.54 -6.16
N VAL A 132 1.48 -4.51 -5.90
CA VAL A 132 1.92 -3.12 -6.03
C VAL A 132 1.55 -2.33 -4.78
N VAL A 133 2.46 -1.48 -4.34
CA VAL A 133 2.24 -0.39 -3.40
C VAL A 133 2.56 0.91 -4.12
N ALA A 134 1.64 1.86 -4.17
CA ALA A 134 1.83 3.11 -4.90
C ALA A 134 1.48 4.32 -4.03
N HIS A 135 2.31 5.36 -4.10
CA HIS A 135 2.09 6.62 -3.38
C HIS A 135 1.76 7.75 -4.36
N SER A 136 0.75 8.55 -4.01
CA SER A 136 0.39 9.77 -4.75
C SER A 136 0.26 9.50 -6.25
N MET A 137 1.00 10.23 -7.10
CA MET A 137 1.02 10.08 -8.55
C MET A 137 1.26 8.64 -9.02
N GLY A 138 2.07 7.83 -8.33
CA GLY A 138 2.30 6.43 -8.71
C GLY A 138 1.02 5.58 -8.77
N ASN A 139 -0.06 6.02 -8.12
CA ASN A 139 -1.38 5.38 -8.23
C ASN A 139 -2.04 5.65 -9.58
N LEU A 140 -1.79 6.81 -10.20
CA LEU A 140 -2.25 7.11 -11.55
C LEU A 140 -1.49 6.22 -12.54
N ASP A 141 -0.16 6.17 -12.46
CA ASP A 141 0.69 5.32 -13.31
C ASP A 141 0.22 3.85 -13.25
N LEU A 142 -0.06 3.37 -12.03
CA LEU A 142 -0.63 2.04 -11.82
C LEU A 142 -2.00 1.88 -12.48
N MET A 143 -2.92 2.82 -12.28
CA MET A 143 -4.26 2.73 -12.86
C MET A 143 -4.25 2.80 -14.38
N TYR A 144 -3.40 3.64 -14.98
CA TYR A 144 -3.20 3.69 -16.43
C TYR A 144 -2.60 2.38 -16.96
N TYR A 145 -1.66 1.77 -16.24
CA TYR A 145 -1.14 0.44 -16.61
C TYR A 145 -2.21 -0.66 -16.51
N LEU A 146 -2.99 -0.67 -15.43
CA LEU A 146 -3.98 -1.73 -15.18
C LEU A 146 -5.19 -1.67 -16.12
N LEU A 147 -5.54 -0.47 -16.57
CA LEU A 147 -6.69 -0.24 -17.44
C LEU A 147 -6.30 -0.06 -18.91
N GLY A 148 -5.02 0.13 -19.21
CA GLY A 148 -4.49 0.28 -20.57
C GLY A 148 -4.14 -1.04 -21.25
N ASP A 149 -3.77 -0.93 -22.53
CA ASP A 149 -3.60 -2.08 -23.42
C ASP A 149 -2.23 -2.77 -23.29
N LYS A 150 -1.23 -2.09 -22.71
CA LYS A 150 0.13 -2.66 -22.53
C LYS A 150 0.27 -3.56 -21.30
N ARG A 151 -0.84 -3.94 -20.67
CA ARG A 151 -0.83 -4.89 -19.56
C ARG A 151 -0.27 -6.24 -20.00
N LEU A 152 0.58 -6.83 -19.16
CA LEU A 152 1.21 -8.10 -19.44
C LEU A 152 0.20 -9.24 -19.39
N SER A 153 -0.07 -9.87 -20.53
CA SER A 153 -0.93 -11.05 -20.58
C SER A 153 -0.39 -12.17 -19.70
N GLY A 154 -1.27 -12.81 -18.92
CA GLY A 154 -0.93 -13.90 -18.01
C GLY A 154 -0.27 -13.47 -16.69
N LEU A 155 0.10 -12.20 -16.51
CA LEU A 155 0.61 -11.69 -15.23
C LEU A 155 -0.55 -11.17 -14.36
N LYS A 156 -0.68 -11.69 -13.13
CA LYS A 156 -1.84 -11.41 -12.26
C LYS A 156 -1.48 -10.51 -11.08
N LEU A 157 -2.17 -9.38 -10.94
CA LEU A 157 -2.10 -8.55 -9.75
C LEU A 157 -2.82 -9.26 -8.60
N LYS A 158 -2.13 -9.50 -7.47
CA LYS A 158 -2.68 -10.19 -6.30
C LYS A 158 -3.12 -9.20 -5.23
N HIS A 159 -2.31 -8.19 -4.96
CA HIS A 159 -2.64 -7.09 -4.07
C HIS A 159 -2.28 -5.74 -4.68
N GLN A 160 -3.21 -4.80 -4.55
CA GLN A 160 -3.03 -3.38 -4.83
C GLN A 160 -3.13 -2.61 -3.52
N VAL A 161 -2.10 -1.83 -3.19
CA VAL A 161 -2.13 -0.91 -2.06
C VAL A 161 -1.92 0.51 -2.57
N ASP A 162 -2.94 1.33 -2.40
CA ASP A 162 -2.95 2.72 -2.81
C ASP A 162 -2.76 3.61 -1.59
N ILE A 163 -1.82 4.55 -1.64
CA ILE A 163 -1.56 5.52 -0.57
C ILE A 163 -1.68 6.92 -1.13
N ALA A 164 -2.68 7.67 -0.65
CA ALA A 164 -2.97 9.03 -1.09
C ALA A 164 -3.15 9.16 -2.62
N GLY A 165 -3.82 8.19 -3.25
CA GLY A 165 -4.02 8.19 -4.71
C GLY A 165 -4.91 9.36 -5.17
N PRO A 166 -4.45 10.23 -6.08
CA PRO A 166 -5.21 11.38 -6.57
C PRO A 166 -6.13 10.99 -7.74
N PHE A 167 -6.96 9.95 -7.57
CA PHE A 167 -7.71 9.34 -8.67
C PHE A 167 -8.61 10.31 -9.44
N ASP A 168 -9.18 11.30 -8.75
CA ASP A 168 -9.97 12.37 -9.35
C ASP A 168 -9.26 13.74 -9.26
N GLY A 169 -7.92 13.70 -9.28
CA GLY A 169 -7.07 14.89 -9.29
C GLY A 169 -6.53 15.32 -7.93
N SER A 170 -5.55 16.21 -7.97
CA SER A 170 -4.92 16.86 -6.82
C SER A 170 -4.46 18.27 -7.16
N ASN A 171 -3.97 19.00 -6.16
CA ASN A 171 -3.31 20.29 -6.40
C ASN A 171 -1.91 20.15 -7.05
N ILE A 172 -1.36 18.95 -7.17
CA ILE A 172 -0.09 18.69 -7.86
C ILE A 172 -0.35 18.60 -9.37
N ASP A 173 -1.42 17.91 -9.77
CA ASP A 173 -1.71 17.56 -11.17
C ASP A 173 -2.58 18.60 -11.88
N GLY A 174 -2.86 19.74 -11.24
CA GLY A 174 -3.67 20.82 -11.79
C GLY A 174 -5.19 20.64 -11.63
N TYR A 175 -5.64 19.53 -11.05
CA TYR A 175 -7.06 19.21 -10.81
C TYR A 175 -7.44 19.42 -9.34
N SER A 176 -7.48 20.69 -8.92
CA SER A 176 -7.89 21.06 -7.55
C SER A 176 -9.39 21.35 -7.48
N PHE A 177 -10.19 20.32 -7.16
CA PHE A 177 -11.63 20.48 -6.99
C PHE A 177 -12.01 20.72 -5.52
N LEU A 178 -11.87 21.96 -5.04
CA LEU A 178 -12.08 22.35 -3.63
C LEU A 178 -13.47 21.95 -3.08
N ASN A 179 -14.51 21.98 -3.92
CA ASN A 179 -15.90 21.72 -3.53
C ASN A 179 -16.48 20.44 -4.16
N ASN A 180 -15.62 19.49 -4.59
CA ASN A 180 -16.12 18.22 -5.10
C ASN A 180 -16.74 17.38 -3.97
N ARG A 181 -17.68 16.53 -4.32
CA ARG A 181 -18.33 15.60 -3.41
C ARG A 181 -18.52 14.25 -4.08
N LEU A 182 -18.54 13.20 -3.27
CA LEU A 182 -19.00 11.89 -3.73
C LEU A 182 -20.52 11.85 -3.67
N GLN A 183 -21.13 11.39 -4.75
CA GLN A 183 -22.55 11.03 -4.81
C GLN A 183 -22.81 9.81 -3.92
N LYS A 184 -24.10 9.46 -3.69
CA LYS A 184 -24.48 8.31 -2.86
C LYS A 184 -23.85 6.99 -3.31
N ASN A 185 -23.69 6.80 -4.62
CA ASN A 185 -23.05 5.62 -5.20
C ASN A 185 -21.51 5.64 -5.12
N GLY A 186 -20.90 6.75 -4.72
CA GLY A 186 -19.45 6.93 -4.65
C GLY A 186 -18.81 7.58 -5.87
N LEU A 187 -19.58 7.95 -6.91
CA LEU A 187 -19.07 8.68 -8.07
C LEU A 187 -18.83 10.17 -7.68
N PRO A 188 -17.69 10.79 -8.03
CA PRO A 188 -17.51 12.22 -7.83
C PRO A 188 -18.50 13.06 -8.66
N THR A 189 -18.82 14.26 -8.20
CA THR A 189 -19.71 15.19 -8.95
C THR A 189 -19.01 15.99 -10.04
N ARG A 190 -17.69 16.17 -9.91
CA ARG A 190 -16.80 16.71 -10.94
C ARG A 190 -15.76 15.66 -11.23
N LEU A 191 -15.35 15.53 -12.48
CA LEU A 191 -14.45 14.48 -12.93
C LEU A 191 -13.22 15.12 -13.58
N SER A 192 -12.03 14.68 -13.20
CA SER A 192 -10.79 14.99 -13.92
C SER A 192 -10.74 14.20 -15.24
N PHE A 193 -9.84 14.59 -16.16
CA PHE A 193 -9.63 13.78 -17.36
C PHE A 193 -9.12 12.37 -17.03
N PHE A 194 -8.33 12.22 -15.96
CA PHE A 194 -7.84 10.92 -15.51
C PHE A 194 -9.00 10.03 -15.06
N TYR A 195 -9.93 10.59 -14.29
CA TYR A 195 -11.08 9.85 -13.82
C TYR A 195 -12.03 9.48 -14.97
N HIS A 196 -12.20 10.36 -15.96
CA HIS A 196 -12.91 10.01 -17.19
C HIS A 196 -12.28 8.81 -17.91
N TYR A 197 -10.95 8.80 -18.08
CA TYR A 197 -10.23 7.67 -18.65
C TYR A 197 -10.45 6.38 -17.84
N PHE A 198 -10.34 6.46 -16.50
CA PHE A 198 -10.58 5.30 -15.64
C PHE A 198 -12.02 4.79 -15.75
N LEU A 199 -13.00 5.68 -15.84
CA LEU A 199 -14.40 5.29 -15.99
C LEU A 199 -14.65 4.55 -17.30
N THR A 200 -14.02 4.95 -18.40
CA THR A 200 -14.22 4.31 -19.71
C THR A 200 -13.49 2.98 -19.84
N HIS A 201 -12.37 2.78 -19.12
CA HIS A 201 -11.54 1.59 -19.24
C HIS A 201 -11.63 0.62 -18.04
N ARG A 202 -12.39 0.95 -16.99
CA ARG A 202 -12.47 0.15 -15.75
C ARG A 202 -12.82 -1.33 -15.95
N ASP A 203 -13.47 -1.69 -17.05
CA ASP A 203 -13.84 -3.08 -17.34
C ASP A 203 -12.65 -3.95 -17.77
N HIS A 204 -11.49 -3.34 -18.05
CA HIS A 204 -10.21 -4.04 -18.22
C HIS A 204 -9.62 -4.54 -16.90
N TYR A 205 -10.09 -4.01 -15.76
CA TYR A 205 -9.63 -4.45 -14.45
C TYR A 205 -10.06 -5.89 -14.19
N SER A 206 -9.11 -6.74 -13.79
CA SER A 206 -9.39 -8.17 -13.55
C SER A 206 -10.46 -8.40 -12.50
N PHE A 207 -11.61 -8.93 -12.93
CA PHE A 207 -12.69 -9.35 -12.03
C PHE A 207 -12.21 -10.43 -11.06
N ASP A 208 -12.51 -10.24 -9.77
CA ASP A 208 -12.41 -11.19 -8.66
C ASP A 208 -11.03 -11.79 -8.34
N GLN A 209 -9.95 -11.20 -8.86
CA GLN A 209 -8.58 -11.66 -8.58
C GLN A 209 -7.82 -10.78 -7.59
N THR A 210 -7.95 -9.45 -7.71
CA THR A 210 -7.14 -8.49 -6.95
C THR A 210 -7.78 -8.12 -5.64
N ARG A 211 -7.01 -8.12 -4.54
CA ARG A 211 -7.41 -7.49 -3.28
C ARG A 211 -6.86 -6.06 -3.24
N VAL A 212 -7.71 -5.08 -2.94
CA VAL A 212 -7.36 -3.66 -2.95
C VAL A 212 -7.44 -3.07 -1.54
N MET A 213 -6.40 -2.33 -1.14
CA MET A 213 -6.38 -1.53 0.08
C MET A 213 -6.06 -0.08 -0.26
N ASN A 214 -7.04 0.80 -0.08
CA ASN A 214 -6.90 2.23 -0.33
C ASN A 214 -6.72 3.00 0.99
N ILE A 215 -5.55 3.59 1.20
CA ILE A 215 -5.18 4.37 2.38
C ILE A 215 -5.16 5.85 2.01
N TYR A 216 -5.88 6.68 2.76
CA TYR A 216 -5.92 8.12 2.51
C TYR A 216 -5.80 8.93 3.80
N GLY A 217 -5.23 10.13 3.69
CA GLY A 217 -5.04 11.05 4.80
C GLY A 217 -6.17 12.07 4.95
N ASN A 218 -6.45 12.47 6.19
CA ASN A 218 -7.21 13.67 6.52
C ASN A 218 -6.52 14.39 7.68
N LEU A 219 -6.07 15.62 7.46
CA LEU A 219 -5.39 16.44 8.47
C LEU A 219 -6.30 16.81 9.66
N ASN A 220 -7.61 16.60 9.56
CA ASN A 220 -8.63 17.01 10.53
C ASN A 220 -8.62 18.52 10.83
N ASN A 221 -8.20 19.34 9.86
CA ASN A 221 -8.15 20.81 9.97
C ASN A 221 -9.23 21.50 9.13
N GLY A 222 -10.34 20.80 8.85
CA GLY A 222 -11.44 21.31 8.00
C GLY A 222 -11.22 21.16 6.48
N SER A 223 -9.98 21.00 6.01
CA SER A 223 -9.68 20.88 4.56
C SER A 223 -10.19 19.59 3.90
N ASN A 224 -10.54 18.56 4.68
CA ASN A 224 -10.89 17.23 4.19
C ASN A 224 -9.87 16.67 3.17
N SER A 225 -8.57 16.86 3.46
CA SER A 225 -7.45 16.46 2.62
C SER A 225 -6.24 16.04 3.47
N ASP A 226 -5.24 15.45 2.82
CA ASP A 226 -3.89 15.24 3.38
C ASP A 226 -2.96 16.46 3.16
N GLY A 227 -3.49 17.58 2.65
CA GLY A 227 -2.75 18.77 2.24
C GLY A 227 -2.41 18.85 0.74
N ARG A 228 -2.58 17.74 0.00
CA ARG A 228 -2.36 17.68 -1.47
C ARG A 228 -3.53 17.05 -2.20
N VAL A 229 -4.02 15.93 -1.68
CA VAL A 229 -5.08 15.12 -2.25
C VAL A 229 -6.31 15.22 -1.36
N SER A 230 -7.44 15.59 -1.97
CA SER A 230 -8.72 15.62 -1.24
C SER A 230 -9.15 14.19 -0.90
N THR A 231 -9.83 14.03 0.24
CA THR A 231 -10.42 12.73 0.61
C THR A 231 -11.45 12.27 -0.42
N VAL A 232 -12.10 13.19 -1.15
CA VAL A 232 -13.01 12.86 -2.27
C VAL A 232 -12.24 12.18 -3.40
N SER A 233 -11.14 12.79 -3.84
CA SER A 233 -10.29 12.23 -4.89
C SER A 233 -9.71 10.87 -4.50
N ALA A 234 -9.20 10.73 -3.28
CA ALA A 234 -8.66 9.46 -2.83
C ALA A 234 -9.71 8.34 -2.71
N ARG A 235 -10.92 8.68 -2.24
CA ARG A 235 -11.99 7.68 -2.02
C ARG A 235 -12.76 7.32 -3.28
N SER A 236 -12.63 8.10 -4.36
CA SER A 236 -13.36 7.86 -5.62
C SER A 236 -12.95 6.54 -6.30
N LEU A 237 -11.80 5.95 -5.94
CA LEU A 237 -11.39 4.61 -6.37
C LEU A 237 -12.44 3.54 -6.04
N LYS A 238 -13.17 3.71 -4.93
CA LYS A 238 -14.21 2.76 -4.51
C LYS A 238 -15.24 2.53 -5.62
N TYR A 239 -15.69 3.60 -6.28
CA TYR A 239 -16.65 3.51 -7.37
C TYR A 239 -16.09 2.74 -8.57
N LEU A 240 -14.80 2.92 -8.86
CA LEU A 240 -14.13 2.25 -9.98
C LEU A 240 -13.99 0.74 -9.72
N LEU A 241 -13.56 0.34 -8.52
CA LEU A 241 -13.02 -1.01 -8.30
C LEU A 241 -13.84 -1.92 -7.36
N GLN A 242 -14.72 -1.42 -6.50
CA GLN A 242 -15.28 -2.25 -5.41
C GLN A 242 -16.03 -3.51 -5.87
N HIS A 243 -16.67 -3.47 -7.04
CA HIS A 243 -17.42 -4.59 -7.63
C HIS A 243 -16.63 -5.35 -8.69
N ARG A 244 -15.35 -5.01 -8.87
CA ARG A 244 -14.41 -5.66 -9.81
C ARG A 244 -13.29 -6.37 -9.04
N ALA A 245 -12.85 -5.80 -7.93
CA ALA A 245 -11.85 -6.40 -7.06
C ALA A 245 -12.44 -7.54 -6.24
N LYS A 246 -11.61 -8.55 -5.94
CA LYS A 246 -11.94 -9.64 -5.01
C LYS A 246 -12.33 -9.14 -3.62
N SER A 247 -11.68 -8.07 -3.18
CA SER A 247 -12.03 -7.39 -1.93
C SER A 247 -11.52 -5.95 -2.00
N TYR A 248 -12.27 -5.03 -1.43
CA TYR A 248 -11.91 -3.62 -1.39
C TYR A 248 -12.04 -3.08 0.04
N GLN A 249 -10.95 -2.56 0.59
CA GLN A 249 -10.97 -1.89 1.90
C GLN A 249 -10.42 -0.46 1.79
N GLN A 250 -10.99 0.45 2.58
CA GLN A 250 -10.52 1.83 2.67
C GLN A 250 -10.16 2.17 4.11
N ILE A 251 -9.02 2.81 4.30
CA ILE A 251 -8.50 3.14 5.62
C ILE A 251 -8.13 4.62 5.66
N LYS A 252 -8.78 5.36 6.56
CA LYS A 252 -8.45 6.75 6.84
C LYS A 252 -7.32 6.84 7.88
N ILE A 253 -6.28 7.60 7.57
CA ILE A 253 -5.30 8.11 8.54
C ILE A 253 -5.72 9.54 8.89
N SER A 254 -5.69 9.89 10.17
CA SER A 254 -6.19 11.19 10.66
C SER A 254 -5.13 11.95 11.45
N GLY A 255 -5.24 13.28 11.44
CA GLY A 255 -4.38 14.21 12.18
C GLY A 255 -3.06 14.52 11.47
N ALA A 256 -2.09 15.09 12.18
CA ALA A 256 -0.83 15.56 11.58
C ALA A 256 -0.05 14.45 10.86
N SER A 257 -0.09 13.22 11.37
CA SER A 257 0.55 12.05 10.73
C SER A 257 -0.10 11.59 9.42
N ALA A 258 -1.23 12.20 9.05
CA ALA A 258 -1.95 11.97 7.81
C ALA A 258 -1.54 12.93 6.69
N GLN A 259 -0.58 13.83 6.93
CA GLN A 259 -0.06 14.71 5.89
C GLN A 259 0.51 13.88 4.73
N HIS A 260 0.34 14.39 3.50
CA HIS A 260 0.62 13.68 2.25
C HIS A 260 1.97 12.92 2.20
N SER A 261 3.05 13.58 2.61
CA SER A 261 4.41 13.02 2.70
C SER A 261 4.68 12.33 4.03
N GLN A 262 3.89 12.56 5.08
CA GLN A 262 4.02 11.78 6.31
C GLN A 262 3.44 10.37 6.17
N LEU A 263 2.48 10.16 5.25
CA LEU A 263 1.87 8.85 5.01
C LEU A 263 2.90 7.77 4.62
N HIS A 264 3.90 8.09 3.79
CA HIS A 264 4.95 7.13 3.43
C HIS A 264 6.05 6.94 4.50
N HIS A 265 6.01 7.74 5.58
CA HIS A 265 6.88 7.61 6.76
C HIS A 265 6.07 7.19 8.02
N ASN A 266 4.85 6.69 7.83
CA ASN A 266 3.93 6.40 8.92
C ASN A 266 3.99 4.92 9.35
N LEU A 267 4.29 4.67 10.63
CA LEU A 267 4.39 3.32 11.18
C LEU A 267 3.07 2.53 11.12
N LYS A 268 1.93 3.20 11.29
CA LYS A 268 0.61 2.56 11.15
C LYS A 268 0.38 2.12 9.71
N VAL A 269 0.70 2.97 8.75
CA VAL A 269 0.59 2.64 7.30
C VAL A 269 1.51 1.47 6.96
N SER A 270 2.75 1.47 7.43
CA SER A 270 3.68 0.34 7.23
C SER A 270 3.16 -0.98 7.80
N ARG A 271 2.57 -0.97 9.01
CA ARG A 271 1.98 -2.18 9.62
C ARG A 271 0.80 -2.70 8.80
N LEU A 272 -0.06 -1.81 8.32
CA LEU A 272 -1.19 -2.15 7.45
C LEU A 272 -0.71 -2.80 6.15
N ILE A 273 0.29 -2.22 5.48
CA ILE A 273 0.91 -2.79 4.27
C ILE A 273 1.44 -4.19 4.55
N ASN A 274 2.26 -4.35 5.59
CA ASN A 274 2.86 -5.64 5.90
C ASN A 274 1.80 -6.71 6.21
N GLN A 275 0.75 -6.33 6.95
CA GLN A 275 -0.34 -7.23 7.29
C GLN A 275 -1.12 -7.65 6.05
N PHE A 276 -1.49 -6.69 5.20
CA PHE A 276 -2.27 -6.92 4.00
C PHE A 276 -1.53 -7.77 2.96
N LEU A 277 -0.24 -7.52 2.76
CA LEU A 277 0.55 -8.19 1.72
C LEU A 277 1.02 -9.58 2.13
N TRP A 278 1.46 -9.77 3.38
CA TRP A 278 2.30 -10.94 3.75
C TRP A 278 1.84 -11.70 4.99
N LYS A 279 0.83 -11.23 5.73
CA LYS A 279 0.33 -11.90 6.94
C LYS A 279 -1.14 -12.29 6.90
N ALA A 280 -1.93 -11.70 6.01
CA ALA A 280 -3.29 -12.13 5.78
C ALA A 280 -3.28 -13.45 4.99
N SER A 281 -3.57 -14.55 5.69
CA SER A 281 -3.97 -15.84 5.12
C SER A 281 -5.46 -15.81 4.84
#